data_AF-A0A0A1WRY9-F1
#
_entry.id   AF-A0A0A1WRY9-F1
#
_cell.length_a   1.000
_cell.length_b   1.000
_cell.length_c   1.000
_cell.angle_alpha   90.00
_cell.angle_beta   90.00
_cell.angle_gamma   90.00
#
_symmetry.space_group_name_H-M   'P 1'
#
loop_
_entity.id
_entity.type
_entity.pdbx_description
1 polymer ?
#
loop_
_entity_poly.entity_id
_entity_poly.type
_entity_poly.pdbx_seq_one_letter_code
_entity_poly.pdbx_strand_id
1 'polypeptide(L)'
;MFNASTDTLKLNQTAMFAKIRAGLPVDRQHTQNLLECKDDMLYAWNTEECCLLAVNWRLAALEGFEAVKYQHLIPSVPQSFQVERVVASSEGSLIALAGARGVTVLELPRRWGKDGLFMEGKEKITCRAFNLDSLLFSNNPHLELRQLRWHPFSPTDSHLLVLLSDNTIRWWAAMHYSGGVK
;
A
#
# COMPACT_ATOMS: atom_id res chain seq x y z
N MET A 1 10.50 27.15 -26.55
CA MET A 1 10.41 25.68 -26.60
C MET A 1 10.02 25.19 -25.21
N PHE A 2 8.84 24.60 -25.06
CA PHE A 2 8.47 23.94 -23.79
C PHE A 2 9.23 22.62 -23.74
N ASN A 3 10.21 22.50 -22.85
CA ASN A 3 10.79 21.20 -22.50
C ASN A 3 9.71 20.45 -21.73
N ALA A 4 8.88 19.68 -22.44
CA ALA A 4 7.92 18.78 -21.84
C ALA A 4 8.67 17.61 -21.20
N SER A 5 9.21 17.85 -19.99
CA SER A 5 9.68 16.76 -19.14
C SER A 5 8.48 15.89 -18.79
N THR A 6 8.56 14.59 -19.08
CA THR A 6 7.57 13.61 -18.65
C THR A 6 7.57 13.41 -17.13
N ASP A 7 8.63 13.85 -16.44
CA ASP A 7 8.72 13.93 -14.98
C ASP A 7 8.46 15.37 -14.52
N THR A 8 7.18 15.77 -14.52
CA THR A 8 6.74 17.12 -14.14
C THR A 8 6.90 17.39 -12.65
N LEU A 9 6.74 16.36 -11.82
CA LEU A 9 6.84 16.43 -10.36
C LEU A 9 8.27 16.20 -9.84
N LYS A 10 9.21 15.79 -10.71
CA LYS A 10 10.60 15.45 -10.37
C LYS A 10 10.70 14.44 -9.22
N LEU A 11 9.74 13.51 -9.14
CA LEU A 11 9.62 12.56 -8.03
C LEU A 11 10.91 11.77 -7.83
N ASN A 12 11.61 11.46 -8.92
CA ASN A 12 12.87 10.73 -8.88
C ASN A 12 13.97 11.40 -8.04
N GLN A 13 13.91 12.72 -7.87
CA GLN A 13 14.88 13.54 -7.14
C GLN A 13 14.54 13.68 -5.65
N THR A 14 13.33 13.28 -5.24
CA THR A 14 12.85 13.44 -3.87
C THR A 14 13.49 12.44 -2.92
N ALA A 15 13.65 12.83 -1.65
CA ALA A 15 14.16 11.94 -0.60
C ALA A 15 13.29 10.67 -0.43
N MET A 16 11.97 10.80 -0.54
CA MET A 16 11.02 9.68 -0.46
C MET A 16 11.34 8.61 -1.52
N PHE A 17 11.50 8.99 -2.79
CA PHE A 17 11.79 8.02 -3.86
C PHE A 17 13.20 7.46 -3.79
N ALA A 18 14.18 8.27 -3.35
CA ALA A 18 15.52 7.76 -3.07
C ALA A 18 15.49 6.64 -2.04
N LYS A 19 14.70 6.81 -0.97
CA LYS A 19 14.49 5.79 0.07
C LYS A 19 13.86 4.51 -0.48
N ILE A 20 12.80 4.62 -1.28
CA ILE A 20 12.17 3.44 -1.89
C ILE A 20 13.17 2.68 -2.77
N ARG A 21 13.94 3.38 -3.61
CA ARG A 21 14.93 2.73 -4.49
C ARG A 21 16.04 2.03 -3.74
N ALA A 22 16.51 2.61 -2.63
CA ALA A 22 17.54 2.00 -1.79
C ALA A 22 17.06 0.68 -1.17
N GLY A 23 15.79 0.63 -0.76
CA GLY A 23 15.17 -0.56 -0.15
C GLY A 23 14.69 -1.64 -1.14
N LEU A 24 14.93 -1.50 -2.44
CA LEU A 24 14.55 -2.51 -3.42
C LEU A 24 15.56 -3.67 -3.42
N PRO A 25 15.12 -4.93 -3.61
CA PRO A 25 16.03 -6.06 -3.72
C PRO A 25 17.01 -5.90 -4.89
N VAL A 26 18.23 -6.43 -4.73
CA VAL A 26 19.29 -6.43 -5.75
C VAL A 26 18.92 -7.37 -6.90
N ASP A 27 18.48 -8.59 -6.57
CA ASP A 27 18.07 -9.60 -7.54
C ASP A 27 16.56 -9.52 -7.82
N ARG A 28 16.17 -8.68 -8.77
CA ARG A 28 14.77 -8.56 -9.19
C ARG A 28 14.47 -9.53 -10.32
N GLN A 29 13.62 -10.51 -10.05
CA GLN A 29 13.10 -11.40 -11.10
C GLN A 29 11.94 -10.77 -11.89
N HIS A 30 11.20 -9.82 -11.29
CA HIS A 30 10.07 -9.14 -11.93
C HIS A 30 9.89 -7.70 -11.42
N THR A 31 9.05 -6.94 -12.14
CA THR A 31 8.65 -5.59 -11.73
C THR A 31 7.74 -5.61 -10.49
N GLN A 32 7.85 -4.58 -9.66
CA GLN A 32 7.02 -4.39 -8.46
C GLN A 32 6.23 -3.08 -8.60
N ASN A 33 4.97 -3.08 -8.13
CA ASN A 33 4.11 -1.89 -8.07
C ASN A 33 4.00 -1.40 -6.62
N LEU A 34 5.09 -0.85 -6.10
CA LEU A 34 5.18 -0.42 -4.69
C LEU A 34 4.56 0.96 -4.42
N LEU A 35 4.02 1.59 -5.45
CA LEU A 35 3.42 2.92 -5.40
C LEU A 35 1.93 2.81 -5.67
N GLU A 36 1.15 3.62 -4.96
CA GLU A 36 -0.27 3.77 -5.23
C GLU A 36 -0.68 5.24 -5.09
N CYS A 37 -1.46 5.74 -6.04
CA CYS A 37 -2.02 7.08 -5.98
C CYS A 37 -3.53 6.97 -5.78
N LYS A 38 -4.04 7.59 -4.71
CA LYS A 38 -5.48 7.64 -4.42
C LYS A 38 -5.85 9.06 -4.03
N ASP A 39 -6.74 9.65 -4.81
CA ASP A 39 -7.18 11.05 -4.68
C ASP A 39 -5.99 12.02 -4.64
N ASP A 40 -5.77 12.71 -3.52
CA ASP A 40 -4.65 13.64 -3.33
C ASP A 40 -3.44 13.03 -2.59
N MET A 41 -3.47 11.72 -2.33
CA MET A 41 -2.42 11.00 -1.61
C MET A 41 -1.60 10.10 -2.53
N LEU A 42 -0.29 10.14 -2.36
CA LEU A 42 0.65 9.18 -2.92
C LEU A 42 1.19 8.32 -1.80
N TYR A 43 1.08 7.01 -1.97
CA TYR A 43 1.57 6.00 -1.06
C TYR A 43 2.74 5.26 -1.67
N ALA A 44 3.74 4.92 -0.84
CA ALA A 44 4.89 4.13 -1.26
C ALA A 44 5.30 3.15 -0.17
N TRP A 45 5.45 1.87 -0.53
CA TRP A 45 5.95 0.86 0.40
C TRP A 45 7.46 0.98 0.60
N ASN A 46 7.89 1.22 1.84
CA ASN A 46 9.29 1.17 2.24
C ASN A 46 9.62 -0.19 2.89
N THR A 47 10.36 -1.02 2.16
CA THR A 47 10.79 -2.35 2.61
C THR A 47 11.71 -2.31 3.83
N GLU A 48 12.63 -1.34 3.91
CA GLU A 48 13.61 -1.28 5.00
C GLU A 48 12.95 -1.01 6.36
N GLU A 49 11.93 -0.15 6.37
CA GLU A 49 11.21 0.24 7.59
C GLU A 49 9.90 -0.54 7.79
N CYS A 50 9.57 -1.46 6.88
CA CYS A 50 8.30 -2.19 6.86
C CYS A 50 7.08 -1.27 7.05
N CYS A 51 7.02 -0.14 6.33
CA CYS A 51 5.91 0.81 6.47
C CYS A 51 5.50 1.42 5.13
N LEU A 52 4.27 1.94 5.09
CA LEU A 52 3.73 2.67 3.96
C LEU A 52 3.97 4.18 4.19
N LEU A 53 4.82 4.79 3.37
CA LEU A 53 5.01 6.23 3.34
C LEU A 53 3.80 6.87 2.64
N ALA A 54 3.23 7.92 3.21
CA ALA A 54 2.10 8.63 2.63
C ALA A 54 2.38 10.13 2.55
N VAL A 55 2.20 10.73 1.37
CA VAL A 55 2.39 12.17 1.14
C VAL A 55 1.19 12.75 0.39
N ASN A 56 0.77 13.97 0.76
CA ASN A 56 -0.19 14.72 -0.04
C ASN A 56 0.53 15.25 -1.28
N TRP A 57 0.45 14.51 -2.39
CA TRP A 57 1.20 14.83 -3.61
C TRP A 57 0.73 16.14 -4.23
N ARG A 58 -0.56 16.47 -4.06
CA ARG A 58 -1.16 17.69 -4.59
C ARG A 58 -0.65 18.92 -3.85
N LEU A 59 -0.53 18.84 -2.52
CA LEU A 59 0.11 19.90 -1.74
C LEU A 59 1.60 19.99 -2.07
N ALA A 60 2.30 18.85 -2.17
CA ALA A 60 3.71 18.80 -2.52
C ALA A 60 4.00 19.38 -3.92
N ALA A 61 3.06 19.27 -4.86
CA ALA A 61 3.16 19.91 -6.16
C ALA A 61 3.06 21.45 -6.10
N LEU A 62 2.39 22.00 -5.08
CA LEU A 62 2.25 23.45 -4.87
C LEU A 62 3.39 24.04 -4.05
N GLU A 63 3.79 23.36 -2.96
CA GLU A 63 4.76 23.86 -1.99
C GLU A 63 6.18 23.30 -2.18
N GLY A 64 6.32 22.22 -2.96
CA GLY A 64 7.55 21.46 -3.14
C GLY A 64 7.60 20.19 -2.30
N PHE A 65 8.09 19.09 -2.88
CA PHE A 65 8.17 17.78 -2.24
C PHE A 65 9.14 17.69 -1.04
N GLU A 66 10.05 18.65 -0.90
CA GLU A 66 10.93 18.74 0.28
C GLU A 66 10.29 19.56 1.42
N ALA A 67 9.28 20.40 1.11
CA ALA A 67 8.56 21.17 2.11
C ALA A 67 7.43 20.36 2.77
N VAL A 68 6.78 19.49 2.00
CA VAL A 68 5.69 18.63 2.49
C VAL A 68 6.24 17.33 3.03
N LYS A 69 6.06 17.11 4.34
CA LYS A 69 6.47 15.88 5.01
C LYS A 69 5.57 14.70 4.60
N TYR A 70 6.19 13.53 4.41
CA TYR A 70 5.46 12.27 4.36
C TYR A 70 5.26 11.69 5.78
N GLN A 71 4.19 10.93 5.96
CA GLN A 71 3.88 10.21 7.20
C GLN A 71 4.17 8.71 7.03
N HIS A 72 4.59 8.04 8.10
CA HIS A 72 4.85 6.61 8.13
C HIS A 72 3.64 5.87 8.69
N LEU A 73 2.96 5.10 7.85
CA LEU A 73 1.85 4.24 8.23
C LEU A 73 2.37 2.82 8.46
N ILE A 74 2.46 2.43 9.73
CA ILE A 74 3.09 1.20 10.18
C ILE A 74 2.00 0.15 10.41
N PRO A 75 2.00 -0.98 9.69
CA PRO A 75 1.06 -2.07 9.95
C PRO A 75 1.17 -2.59 11.40
N SER A 76 0.03 -2.84 12.05
CA SER A 76 0.01 -3.38 13.42
C SER A 76 0.41 -4.86 13.52
N VAL A 77 0.57 -5.55 12.39
CA VAL A 77 1.04 -6.94 12.29
C VAL A 77 2.28 -6.99 11.39
N PRO A 78 3.23 -7.90 11.65
CA PRO A 78 4.42 -8.05 10.80
C PRO A 78 4.07 -8.62 9.42
N GLN A 79 4.84 -8.22 8.41
CA GLN A 79 4.73 -8.74 7.05
C GLN A 79 5.64 -9.97 6.91
N SER A 80 5.03 -11.15 6.86
CA SER A 80 5.75 -12.43 6.68
C SER A 80 6.05 -12.76 5.21
N PHE A 81 5.93 -11.79 4.31
CA PHE A 81 6.13 -11.94 2.87
C PHE A 81 6.70 -10.65 2.30
N GLN A 82 7.38 -10.74 1.16
CA GLN A 82 7.87 -9.58 0.43
C GLN A 82 6.69 -8.86 -0.23
N VAL A 83 6.47 -7.59 0.12
CA VAL A 83 5.47 -6.76 -0.55
C VAL A 83 5.98 -6.40 -1.95
N GLU A 84 5.13 -6.62 -2.95
CA GLU A 84 5.40 -6.33 -4.36
C GLU A 84 4.35 -5.39 -4.97
N ARG A 85 3.21 -5.24 -4.30
CA ARG A 85 2.07 -4.44 -4.76
C ARG A 85 1.44 -3.68 -3.59
N VAL A 86 1.13 -2.41 -3.84
CA VAL A 86 0.28 -1.56 -2.99
C VAL A 86 -0.98 -1.25 -3.81
N VAL A 87 -2.16 -1.46 -3.25
CA VAL A 87 -3.43 -1.23 -3.95
C VAL A 87 -4.45 -0.60 -3.02
N ALA A 88 -4.95 0.60 -3.34
CA ALA A 88 -5.97 1.28 -2.55
C ALA A 88 -7.36 0.75 -2.87
N SER A 89 -8.22 0.71 -1.86
CA SER A 89 -9.64 0.40 -2.01
C SER A 89 -10.38 1.50 -2.77
N SER A 90 -11.62 1.19 -3.20
CA SER A 90 -12.44 2.11 -4.00
C SER A 90 -12.71 3.43 -3.28
N GLU A 91 -12.94 3.42 -1.97
CA GLU A 91 -13.14 4.64 -1.17
C GLU A 91 -11.85 5.13 -0.51
N GLY A 92 -10.72 4.44 -0.72
CA GLY A 92 -9.42 4.82 -0.14
C GLY A 92 -9.36 4.68 1.38
N SER A 93 -10.27 3.89 1.97
CA SER A 93 -10.27 3.62 3.41
C SER A 93 -9.30 2.48 3.80
N LEU A 94 -8.94 1.63 2.84
CA LEU A 94 -8.06 0.48 3.01
C LEU A 94 -6.92 0.49 1.98
N ILE A 95 -5.79 -0.10 2.36
CA ILE A 95 -4.66 -0.41 1.45
C ILE A 95 -4.36 -1.90 1.55
N ALA A 96 -4.31 -2.59 0.40
CA ALA A 96 -3.79 -3.94 0.32
C ALA A 96 -2.29 -3.90 0.00
N LEU A 97 -1.49 -4.50 0.88
CA LEU A 97 -0.08 -4.84 0.66
C LEU A 97 -0.04 -6.30 0.22
N ALA A 98 0.43 -6.57 -1.00
CA ALA A 98 0.41 -7.93 -1.56
C ALA A 98 1.77 -8.33 -2.12
N GLY A 99 2.15 -9.58 -1.90
CA GLY A 99 3.26 -10.26 -2.55
C GLY A 99 2.80 -11.58 -3.15
N ALA A 100 3.70 -12.34 -3.78
CA ALA A 100 3.37 -13.66 -4.29
C ALA A 100 2.85 -14.63 -3.20
N ARG A 101 3.20 -14.38 -1.93
CA ARG A 101 3.01 -15.33 -0.80
C ARG A 101 2.14 -14.80 0.32
N GLY A 102 1.43 -13.69 0.12
CA GLY A 102 0.55 -13.16 1.15
C GLY A 102 -0.10 -11.84 0.78
N VAL A 103 -1.12 -11.50 1.56
CA VAL A 103 -1.81 -10.20 1.50
C VAL A 103 -2.06 -9.72 2.93
N THR A 104 -1.71 -8.46 3.18
CA THR A 104 -2.06 -7.73 4.39
C THR A 104 -2.96 -6.57 3.99
N VAL A 105 -4.08 -6.38 4.68
CA VAL A 105 -4.92 -5.19 4.51
C VAL A 105 -4.69 -4.24 5.67
N LEU A 106 -4.41 -2.98 5.35
CA LEU A 106 -4.17 -1.88 6.27
C LEU A 106 -5.40 -0.98 6.30
N GLU A 107 -5.98 -0.75 7.49
CA GLU A 107 -6.99 0.29 7.71
C GLU A 107 -6.32 1.66 7.80
N LEU A 108 -6.68 2.57 6.89
CA LEU A 108 -6.15 3.92 6.93
C LEU A 108 -6.86 4.74 8.02
N PRO A 109 -6.11 5.46 8.87
CA PRO A 109 -6.70 6.33 9.86
C PRO A 109 -7.43 7.50 9.19
N ARG A 110 -8.32 8.14 9.94
CA ARG A 110 -9.06 9.30 9.41
C ARG A 110 -8.11 10.47 9.14
N ARG A 111 -8.29 11.11 7.99
CA ARG A 111 -7.65 12.37 7.61
C ARG A 111 -8.49 13.55 8.07
N TRP A 112 -7.87 14.58 8.63
CA TRP A 112 -8.54 15.79 9.09
C TRP A 112 -7.55 16.94 9.31
N GLY A 113 -8.09 18.15 9.53
CA GLY A 113 -7.29 19.34 9.80
C GLY A 113 -6.69 19.97 8.54
N LYS A 114 -5.74 20.89 8.77
CA LYS A 114 -5.02 21.60 7.71
C LYS A 114 -4.21 20.57 6.89
N ASP A 115 -4.23 20.72 5.56
CA ASP A 115 -3.49 19.87 4.61
C ASP A 115 -4.00 18.42 4.48
N GLY A 116 -5.07 18.06 5.20
CA GLY A 116 -5.72 16.76 5.10
C GLY A 116 -4.80 15.61 5.53
N LEU A 117 -3.96 15.82 6.55
CA LEU A 117 -3.04 14.81 7.05
C LEU A 117 -3.74 13.75 7.90
N PHE A 118 -3.09 12.59 8.05
CA PHE A 118 -3.56 11.54 8.96
C PHE A 118 -3.28 11.94 10.41
N MET A 119 -4.24 11.70 11.31
CA MET A 119 -4.05 11.87 12.76
C MET A 119 -3.35 13.19 13.13
N GLU A 120 -3.82 14.31 12.56
CA GLU A 120 -3.28 15.66 12.82
C GLU A 120 -1.79 15.83 12.44
N GLY A 121 -1.32 15.10 11.43
CA GLY A 121 0.07 15.24 10.96
C GLY A 121 1.11 14.50 11.80
N LYS A 122 0.69 13.55 12.64
CA LYS A 122 1.61 12.67 13.37
C LYS A 122 2.56 11.96 12.40
N GLU A 123 3.87 12.05 12.65
CA GLU A 123 4.89 11.51 11.74
C GLU A 123 4.80 9.98 11.57
N LYS A 124 4.57 9.24 12.66
CA LYS A 124 4.49 7.77 12.67
C LYS A 124 3.17 7.31 13.26
N ILE A 125 2.43 6.50 12.51
CA ILE A 125 1.08 6.08 12.86
C ILE A 125 0.98 4.56 12.71
N THR A 126 0.73 3.87 13.82
CA THR A 126 0.36 2.45 13.78
C THR A 126 -1.07 2.33 13.26
N CYS A 127 -1.22 1.61 12.15
CA CYS A 127 -2.49 1.38 11.48
C CYS A 127 -2.93 -0.05 11.74
N ARG A 128 -4.23 -0.26 11.98
CA ARG A 128 -4.76 -1.61 12.17
C ARG A 128 -4.55 -2.39 10.87
N ALA A 129 -4.01 -3.60 10.97
CA ALA A 129 -3.68 -4.43 9.83
C ALA A 129 -4.04 -5.89 10.08
N PHE A 130 -4.42 -6.60 9.02
CA PHE A 130 -4.80 -8.00 9.08
C PHE A 130 -4.21 -8.77 7.90
N ASN A 131 -3.64 -9.95 8.18
CA ASN A 131 -3.17 -10.85 7.15
C ASN A 131 -4.34 -11.70 6.65
N LEU A 132 -4.58 -11.69 5.34
CA LEU A 132 -5.64 -12.48 4.73
C LEU A 132 -5.14 -13.90 4.45
N ASP A 133 -5.89 -14.88 4.97
CA ASP A 133 -5.72 -16.31 4.68
C ASP A 133 -4.25 -16.78 4.80
N SER A 134 -3.57 -16.40 5.89
CA SER A 134 -2.14 -16.70 6.10
C SER A 134 -1.83 -18.21 6.06
N LEU A 135 -2.80 -19.04 6.46
CA LEU A 135 -2.68 -20.49 6.42
C LEU A 135 -2.73 -21.05 4.99
N LEU A 136 -3.39 -20.38 4.04
CA LEU A 136 -3.46 -20.83 2.65
C LEU A 136 -2.07 -20.98 2.04
N PHE A 137 -1.27 -19.92 2.12
CA PHE A 137 0.09 -19.93 1.55
C PHE A 137 1.04 -20.82 2.36
N SER A 138 0.85 -20.90 3.69
CA SER A 138 1.66 -21.76 4.56
C SER A 138 1.44 -23.25 4.24
N ASN A 139 0.19 -23.65 4.00
CA ASN A 139 -0.19 -25.03 3.68
C ASN A 139 0.05 -25.38 2.20
N ASN A 140 0.19 -24.39 1.31
CA ASN A 140 0.39 -24.58 -0.12
C ASN A 140 1.66 -23.85 -0.60
N PRO A 141 2.85 -24.45 -0.43
CA PRO A 141 4.14 -23.79 -0.66
C PRO A 141 4.37 -23.34 -2.11
N HIS A 142 3.68 -23.93 -3.09
CA HIS A 142 3.79 -23.59 -4.51
C HIS A 142 2.67 -22.66 -5.02
N LEU A 143 1.70 -22.33 -4.18
CA LEU A 143 0.57 -21.48 -4.56
C LEU A 143 0.97 -20.00 -4.52
N GLU A 144 0.82 -19.28 -5.62
CA GLU A 144 1.24 -17.89 -5.71
C GLU A 144 0.07 -16.97 -6.04
N LEU A 145 0.06 -15.78 -5.46
CA LEU A 145 -0.88 -14.73 -5.81
C LEU A 145 -0.49 -14.07 -7.14
N ARG A 146 -1.30 -14.30 -8.17
CA ARG A 146 -1.10 -13.73 -9.51
C ARG A 146 -1.71 -12.34 -9.63
N GLN A 147 -2.96 -12.16 -9.23
CA GLN A 147 -3.66 -10.88 -9.34
C GLN A 147 -4.48 -10.57 -8.09
N LEU A 148 -4.60 -9.27 -7.77
CA LEU A 148 -5.44 -8.75 -6.70
C LEU A 148 -6.17 -7.50 -7.18
N ARG A 149 -7.48 -7.43 -6.92
CA ARG A 149 -8.33 -6.27 -7.21
C ARG A 149 -9.36 -6.09 -6.10
N TRP A 150 -9.63 -4.85 -5.73
CA TRP A 150 -10.81 -4.53 -4.94
C TRP A 150 -12.07 -4.71 -5.79
N HIS A 151 -13.14 -5.24 -5.18
CA HIS A 151 -14.43 -5.31 -5.84
C HIS A 151 -15.00 -3.89 -5.98
N PRO A 152 -15.28 -3.41 -7.21
CA PRO A 152 -15.60 -2.00 -7.46
C PRO A 152 -16.87 -1.54 -6.72
N PHE A 153 -17.83 -2.44 -6.54
CA PHE A 153 -19.10 -2.16 -5.84
C PHE A 153 -19.17 -2.86 -4.48
N SER A 154 -18.03 -3.02 -3.81
CA SER A 154 -17.99 -3.53 -2.45
C SER A 154 -18.84 -2.65 -1.52
N PRO A 155 -19.94 -3.16 -0.91
CA PRO A 155 -20.81 -2.32 -0.06
C PRO A 155 -20.08 -1.71 1.14
N THR A 156 -19.01 -2.36 1.58
CA THR A 156 -18.20 -2.00 2.74
C THR A 156 -16.78 -1.57 2.39
N ASP A 157 -16.48 -1.35 1.10
CA ASP A 157 -15.13 -1.03 0.60
C ASP A 157 -14.03 -2.05 1.01
N SER A 158 -14.42 -3.27 1.41
CA SER A 158 -13.53 -4.26 2.03
C SER A 158 -13.44 -5.61 1.31
N HIS A 159 -14.05 -5.74 0.13
CA HIS A 159 -14.01 -7.00 -0.64
C HIS A 159 -12.88 -7.02 -1.67
N LEU A 160 -12.10 -8.10 -1.65
CA LEU A 160 -10.99 -8.37 -2.56
C LEU A 160 -11.28 -9.60 -3.42
N LEU A 161 -10.91 -9.53 -4.68
CA LEU A 161 -10.82 -10.65 -5.60
C LEU A 161 -9.35 -10.99 -5.85
N VAL A 162 -9.03 -12.26 -5.74
CA VAL A 162 -7.65 -12.76 -5.83
C VAL A 162 -7.58 -13.91 -6.80
N LEU A 163 -6.68 -13.80 -7.79
CA LEU A 163 -6.35 -14.87 -8.73
C LEU A 163 -5.06 -15.56 -8.26
N LEU A 164 -5.10 -16.88 -8.18
CA LEU A 164 -3.99 -17.71 -7.72
C LEU A 164 -3.36 -18.49 -8.89
N SER A 165 -2.17 -19.04 -8.68
CA SER A 165 -1.41 -19.79 -9.70
C SER A 165 -2.03 -21.13 -10.12
N ASP A 166 -2.97 -21.65 -9.33
CA ASP A 166 -3.78 -22.84 -9.65
C ASP A 166 -5.02 -22.51 -10.50
N ASN A 167 -5.08 -21.30 -11.05
CA ASN A 167 -6.20 -20.76 -11.83
C ASN A 167 -7.52 -20.65 -11.05
N THR A 168 -7.46 -20.60 -9.72
CA THR A 168 -8.64 -20.32 -8.90
C THR A 168 -8.77 -18.83 -8.58
N ILE A 169 -10.01 -18.37 -8.50
CA ILE A 169 -10.37 -17.04 -7.99
C ILE A 169 -10.96 -17.20 -6.60
N ARG A 170 -10.50 -16.38 -5.66
CA ARG A 170 -11.04 -16.29 -4.31
C ARG A 170 -11.60 -14.90 -4.03
N TRP A 171 -12.64 -14.87 -3.23
CA TRP A 171 -13.24 -13.66 -2.69
C TRP A 171 -12.93 -13.57 -1.20
N TRP A 172 -12.35 -12.45 -0.76
CA TRP A 172 -12.00 -12.19 0.63
C TRP A 172 -12.69 -10.92 1.12
N ALA A 173 -13.28 -10.97 2.31
CA ALA A 173 -13.92 -9.83 2.96
C ALA A 173 -13.05 -9.33 4.13
N ALA A 174 -12.19 -8.35 3.88
CA ALA A 174 -11.09 -7.98 4.78
C ALA A 174 -11.52 -7.59 6.21
N MET A 175 -12.65 -6.90 6.35
CA MET A 175 -13.14 -6.42 7.66
C MET A 175 -13.82 -7.51 8.50
N HIS A 176 -14.26 -8.61 7.88
CA HIS A 176 -14.91 -9.73 8.59
C HIS A 176 -13.90 -10.73 9.19
N TYR A 177 -12.60 -10.60 8.89
CA TYR A 177 -11.53 -11.41 9.50
C TYR A 177 -11.14 -10.97 10.92
N SER A 178 -11.77 -9.92 11.46
CA SER A 178 -11.58 -9.45 12.84
C SER A 178 -12.22 -10.36 13.93
N GLY A 179 -12.88 -11.46 13.54
CA GLY A 179 -13.63 -12.36 14.43
C GLY A 179 -12.90 -13.63 14.90
N GLY A 180 -11.56 -13.60 15.00
CA GLY A 180 -10.72 -14.79 15.20
C GLY A 180 -9.98 -14.89 16.54
N VAL A 181 -10.51 -14.35 17.64
CA VAL A 181 -10.14 -14.78 19.00
C VAL A 181 -11.42 -14.84 19.83
N LYS A 182 -11.90 -16.06 20.08
CA LYS A 182 -12.67 -16.37 21.28
C LYS A 182 -11.72 -17.05 22.26
#